data_AF-A0A1F9BH00-F1
#
_entry.id   AF-A0A1F9BH00-F1
#
_cell.length_a   1.000
_cell.length_b   1.000
_cell.length_c   1.000
_cell.angle_alpha   90.00
_cell.angle_beta   90.00
_cell.angle_gamma   90.00
#
_symmetry.space_group_name_H-M   'P 1'
#
loop_
_entity.id
_entity.type
_entity.pdbx_description
1 polymer ?
#
loop_
_entity_poly.entity_id
_entity_poly.type
_entity_poly.pdbx_seq_one_letter_code
_entity_poly.pdbx_strand_id
1 'polypeptide(L)' 'MTTIRFLAQELYRLTRKVEELEEALKNAPPGELARLEAELFQARRDQEHYRSLLEAKKEKPAI' A
#
# COMPACT_ATOMS: atom_id res chain seq x y z
N MET A 1 19.91 -4.14 3.99
CA MET A 1 19.76 -2.68 3.93
C MET A 1 18.64 -2.36 2.94
N THR A 2 17.51 -1.82 3.40
CA THR A 2 16.37 -1.51 2.53
C THR A 2 16.69 -0.32 1.62
N THR A 3 16.62 -0.51 0.30
CA THR A 3 16.97 0.51 -0.70
C THR A 3 15.76 1.38 -1.07
N ILE A 4 16.01 2.59 -1.57
CA ILE A 4 14.95 3.47 -2.11
C ILE A 4 14.16 2.76 -3.23
N ARG A 5 14.86 2.01 -4.09
CA ARG A 5 14.25 1.23 -5.18
C ARG A 5 13.27 0.18 -4.65
N PHE A 6 13.67 -0.55 -3.60
CA PHE A 6 12.80 -1.55 -2.98
C PHE A 6 11.54 -0.89 -2.40
N LEU A 7 11.68 0.22 -1.67
CA LEU A 7 10.54 0.94 -1.11
C LEU A 7 9.58 1.45 -2.19
N ALA A 8 10.12 1.98 -3.29
CA ALA A 8 9.31 2.44 -4.42
C ALA A 8 8.55 1.28 -5.10
N GLN A 9 9.19 0.11 -5.25
CA GLN A 9 8.56 -1.07 -5.82
C GLN A 9 7.44 -1.61 -4.93
N GLU A 10 7.67 -1.71 -3.61
CA GLU A 10 6.61 -2.13 -2.68
C GLU A 10 5.47 -1.12 -2.62
N LEU A 11 5.77 0.18 -2.62
CA LEU A 11 4.74 1.22 -2.66
C LEU A 11 3.88 1.11 -3.92
N TYR A 12 4.50 0.83 -5.09
CA TYR A 12 3.76 0.58 -6.32
C TYR A 12 2.85 -0.65 -6.20
N ARG A 13 3.38 -1.78 -5.69
CA ARG A 13 2.61 -3.01 -5.48
C ARG A 13 1.40 -2.78 -4.56
N LEU A 14 1.61 -2.08 -3.45
CA LEU A 14 0.55 -1.75 -2.49
C LEU A 14 -0.49 -0.81 -3.10
N THR A 15 -0.07 0.15 -3.92
CA THR A 15 -0.99 1.05 -4.62
C THR A 15 -1.90 0.27 -5.57
N ARG A 16 -1.34 -0.65 -6.37
CA ARG A 16 -2.13 -1.54 -7.24
C ARG A 16 -3.09 -2.43 -6.45
N LYS A 17 -2.63 -3.00 -5.34
CA LYS A 17 -3.48 -3.81 -4.45
C LYS A 17 -4.65 -3.00 -3.88
N VAL A 18 -4.42 -1.75 -3.49
CA VAL A 18 -5.49 -0.86 -3.01
C VAL A 18 -6.52 -0.61 -4.12
N GLU A 19 -6.06 -0.27 -5.33
CA GLU A 19 -6.95 -0.07 -6.50
C GLU A 19 -7.79 -1.32 -6.80
N GLU A 20 -7.16 -2.50 -6.79
CA GLU A 20 -7.84 -3.79 -7.04
C GLU A 20 -8.88 -4.11 -5.97
N LEU A 21 -8.57 -3.88 -4.70
CA LEU A 21 -9.50 -4.12 -3.59
C LEU A 21 -10.67 -3.12 -3.58
N GLU A 22 -10.40 -1.85 -3.93
CA GLU A 22 -11.45 -0.84 -4.10
C GLU A 22 -12.39 -1.20 -5.25
N GLU A 23 -11.86 -1.71 -6.36
CA GLU A 23 -12.67 -2.19 -7.48
C GLU A 23 -13.47 -3.44 -7.11
N ALA A 24 -12.85 -4.39 -6.41
CA ALA A 24 -13.52 -5.61 -5.94
C ALA A 24 -14.69 -5.29 -5.00
N LEU A 25 -14.52 -4.32 -4.09
CA LEU A 25 -15.57 -3.90 -3.15
C LEU A 25 -16.82 -3.38 -3.84
N LYS A 26 -16.71 -2.75 -5.01
CA LYS A 26 -17.88 -2.19 -5.73
C LYS A 26 -18.89 -3.26 -6.14
N ASN A 27 -18.42 -4.48 -6.41
CA ASN A 27 -19.24 -5.57 -6.94
C ASN A 27 -19.26 -6.80 -6.01
N ALA A 28 -18.67 -6.70 -4.82
CA ALA A 28 -18.52 -7.84 -3.93
C ALA A 28 -19.87 -8.26 -3.32
N PRO A 29 -20.12 -9.58 -3.20
CA PRO A 29 -21.28 -10.08 -2.48
C PRO A 29 -21.15 -9.75 -0.98
N PRO A 30 -22.27 -9.64 -0.23
CA PRO A 30 -22.24 -9.28 1.19
C PRO A 30 -21.33 -10.16 2.07
N GLY A 31 -21.18 -11.44 1.71
CA GLY A 31 -20.31 -12.37 2.44
C GLY A 31 -18.81 -12.10 2.29
N GLU A 32 -18.39 -11.31 1.30
CA GLU A 32 -16.98 -10.98 1.05
C GLU A 32 -16.60 -9.55 1.46
N LEU A 33 -17.59 -8.67 1.68
CA LEU A 33 -17.36 -7.26 2.01
C LEU A 33 -16.43 -7.09 3.21
N ALA A 34 -16.74 -7.72 4.34
CA ALA A 34 -15.94 -7.59 5.56
C ALA A 34 -14.49 -8.04 5.37
N ARG A 35 -14.26 -9.08 4.57
CA ARG A 35 -12.91 -9.55 4.23
C ARG A 35 -12.17 -8.54 3.38
N LEU A 36 -12.80 -8.07 2.30
CA LEU A 36 -12.20 -7.12 1.37
C LEU A 36 -11.93 -5.76 2.04
N GLU A 37 -12.82 -5.29 2.91
CA GLU A 37 -12.63 -4.09 3.72
C GLU A 37 -11.44 -4.23 4.68
N ALA A 38 -11.31 -5.38 5.35
CA ALA A 38 -10.18 -5.66 6.22
C ALA A 38 -8.86 -5.71 5.43
N GLU A 39 -8.85 -6.37 4.27
CA GLU A 39 -7.68 -6.42 3.38
C GLU A 39 -7.32 -5.02 2.85
N LEU A 40 -8.31 -4.20 2.49
CA LEU A 40 -8.11 -2.84 2.02
C LEU A 40 -7.52 -1.96 3.12
N PHE A 41 -8.05 -2.07 4.34
CA PHE A 41 -7.53 -1.35 5.49
C PHE A 41 -6.06 -1.66 5.74
N GLN A 42 -5.68 -2.94 5.71
CA GLN A 42 -4.27 -3.33 5.88
C GLN A 42 -3.41 -2.82 4.72
N ALA A 43 -3.86 -2.97 3.48
CA ALA A 43 -3.12 -2.51 2.30
C ALA A 43 -2.86 -0.99 2.33
N ARG A 44 -3.84 -0.19 2.78
CA ARG A 44 -3.68 1.26 2.98
C ARG A 44 -2.69 1.60 4.09
N ARG A 45 -2.74 0.87 5.21
CA ARG A 45 -1.77 1.05 6.31
C ARG A 45 -0.34 0.75 5.87
N ASP A 46 -0.16 -0.34 5.14
CA ASP A 46 1.14 -0.71 4.59
C ASP A 46 1.61 0.33 3.57
N GLN A 47 0.73 0.77 2.66
CA GLN A 47 1.05 1.80 1.67
C GLN A 47 1.57 3.08 2.34
N GLU A 48 0.90 3.54 3.40
CA GLU A 48 1.30 4.74 4.13
C GLU A 48 2.63 4.53 4.88
N HIS A 49 2.86 3.34 5.44
CA HIS A 49 4.13 3.00 6.07
C HIS A 49 5.30 3.06 5.08
N TYR A 50 5.16 2.43 3.91
CA TYR A 50 6.19 2.43 2.87
C TYR A 50 6.42 3.82 2.28
N ARG A 51 5.36 4.61 2.11
CA ARG A 51 5.45 6.02 1.71
C ARG A 51 6.27 6.81 2.73
N SER A 52 5.93 6.72 4.01
CA SER A 52 6.66 7.39 5.10
C SER A 52 8.14 7.00 5.13
N LEU A 53 8.47 5.71 4.95
CA LEU A 53 9.85 5.25 4.88
C LEU A 53 10.62 5.78 3.66
N LEU A 54 9.94 5.86 2.51
CA LEU A 54 10.51 6.38 1.28
C LEU A 54 10.84 7.87 1.42
N GLU A 55 9.91 8.66 1.95
CA GLU A 55 10.11 10.09 2.21
C GLU A 55 11.23 10.32 3.22
N ALA A 56 11.25 9.60 4.35
CA ALA A 56 12.33 9.72 5.34
C ALA A 56 13.72 9.37 4.78
N LYS A 57 13.81 8.55 3.72
CA LYS A 57 15.08 8.28 3.02
C LYS A 57 15.43 9.31 1.96
N LYS A 58 14.44 9.96 1.34
CA LYS A 58 14.65 11.07 0.40
C LYS A 58 15.08 12.35 1.14
N GLU A 59 14.49 12.62 2.30
CA GLU A 59 14.81 13.75 3.18
C GLU A 59 16.18 13.63 3.86
N LYS A 60 16.85 12.49 3.72
CA LYS A 60 18.28 12.37 3.91
C LYS A 60 18.98 12.45 2.54
N PRO A 61 19.06 13.64 1.89
CA PRO A 61 20.05 13.81 0.85
C PRO A 61 21.43 13.67 1.49
N ALA A 62 22.34 13.12 0.69
CA ALA A 62 23.72 12.82 1.06
C ALA A 62 24.41 13.99 1.77
N ILE A 63 25.23 13.64 2.76
CA ILE A 63 26.33 14.49 3.25
C ILE A 63 27.13 15.00 2.04
#